data_AF-A0ABD6BJ26-F1
#
_entry.id   AF-A0ABD6BJ26-F1
#
_cell.length_a   1.000
_cell.length_b   1.000
_cell.length_c   1.000
_cell.angle_alpha   90.00
_cell.angle_beta   90.00
_cell.angle_gamma   90.00
#
_symmetry.space_group_name_H-M   'P 1'
#
loop_
_entity.id
_entity.type
_entity.pdbx_description
1 polymer ?
#
loop_
_entity_poly.entity_id
_entity_poly.type
_entity_poly.pdbx_seq_one_letter_code
_entity_poly.pdbx_strand_id
1 'polypeptide(L)'
;MVENARRSPVASDERGNPTPQWEIFVREDADDSMHHVGSVAAASATEAHEHASRLFGWDAADLWLCPAEAVERYSTRGLTNAVDDRTDEAGVANDADEKPRIDEATDGNPEVRDA
;
A
#
# COMPACT_ATOMS: atom_id res chain seq x y z
N MET A 1 -15.08 26.83 -2.48
CA MET A 1 -13.81 26.82 -3.23
C MET A 1 -13.18 25.47 -2.96
N VAL A 2 -13.12 24.56 -3.93
CA VAL A 2 -12.49 23.24 -3.74
C VAL A 2 -11.03 23.37 -4.15
N GLU A 3 -10.12 23.27 -3.19
CA GLU A 3 -8.70 23.11 -3.49
C GLU A 3 -8.50 21.77 -4.20
N ASN A 4 -8.18 21.85 -5.49
CA ASN A 4 -7.84 20.65 -6.25
C ASN A 4 -6.50 20.12 -5.76
N ALA A 5 -6.50 18.89 -5.27
CA ALA A 5 -5.28 18.21 -4.86
C ALA A 5 -4.33 18.08 -6.06
N ARG A 6 -3.27 18.90 -6.08
CA ARG A 6 -2.22 18.83 -7.11
C ARG A 6 -1.47 17.52 -6.95
N ARG A 7 -1.36 16.74 -8.03
CA ARG A 7 -0.61 15.47 -8.06
C ARG A 7 0.65 15.67 -8.89
N SER A 8 1.76 15.11 -8.42
CA SER A 8 3.05 15.08 -9.10
C SER A 8 3.35 13.67 -9.59
N PRO A 9 4.07 13.50 -10.71
CA PRO A 9 4.49 12.18 -11.16
C PRO A 9 5.39 11.52 -10.10
N VAL A 10 5.20 10.22 -9.91
CA VAL A 10 6.03 9.37 -9.04
C VAL A 10 6.99 8.61 -9.94
N ALA A 11 8.28 8.69 -9.63
CA ALA A 11 9.28 7.91 -10.35
C ALA A 11 8.97 6.42 -10.22
N SER A 12 8.84 5.74 -11.36
CA SER A 12 8.93 4.29 -11.44
C SER A 12 10.41 3.94 -11.35
N ASP A 13 11.00 4.08 -10.17
CA ASP A 13 12.39 3.68 -9.96
C ASP A 13 12.54 2.19 -10.29
N GLU A 14 13.71 1.81 -10.82
CA GLU A 14 14.10 0.42 -10.95
C GLU A 14 14.19 -0.12 -9.51
N ARG A 15 13.08 -0.62 -8.97
CA ARG A 15 13.09 -1.45 -7.75
C ARG A 15 14.32 -2.34 -7.92
N GLY A 16 15.26 -2.37 -6.98
CA GLY A 16 16.59 -2.99 -7.14
C GLY A 16 16.62 -4.50 -7.49
N ASN A 17 15.48 -5.06 -7.89
CA ASN A 17 15.31 -6.29 -8.62
C ASN A 17 15.42 -6.04 -10.15
N PRO A 18 16.41 -6.60 -10.84
CA PRO A 18 16.55 -6.47 -12.30
C PRO A 18 15.43 -7.18 -13.08
N THR A 19 14.57 -7.95 -12.40
CA THR A 19 13.45 -8.65 -13.02
C THR A 19 12.29 -7.68 -13.25
N PRO A 20 11.70 -7.64 -14.46
CA PRO A 20 10.51 -6.85 -14.73
C PRO A 20 9.39 -7.13 -13.74
N GLN A 21 8.68 -6.07 -13.37
CA GLN A 21 7.55 -6.13 -12.45
C GLN A 21 6.24 -6.03 -13.21
N TRP A 22 5.22 -6.69 -12.69
CA TRP A 22 3.88 -6.76 -13.27
C TRP A 22 2.85 -6.41 -12.19
N GLU A 23 2.01 -5.42 -12.45
CA GLU A 23 0.86 -5.09 -11.61
C GLU A 23 -0.31 -6.04 -11.96
N ILE A 24 -0.98 -6.54 -10.93
CA ILE A 24 -1.98 -7.61 -11.02
C ILE A 24 -3.34 -7.06 -10.64
N PHE A 25 -4.33 -7.34 -11.47
CA PHE A 25 -5.72 -7.02 -11.19
C PHE A 25 -6.56 -8.28 -11.28
N VAL A 26 -7.50 -8.43 -10.37
CA VAL A 26 -8.42 -9.56 -10.35
C VAL A 26 -9.86 -9.07 -10.30
N ARG A 27 -10.73 -9.94 -10.77
CA ARG A 27 -12.17 -9.89 -10.56
C ARG A 27 -12.58 -11.27 -10.05
N GLU A 28 -13.14 -11.32 -8.84
CA GLU A 28 -13.52 -12.57 -8.17
C GLU A 28 -14.75 -13.15 -8.86
N ASP A 29 -15.87 -12.42 -8.89
CA ASP A 29 -17.07 -12.80 -9.63
C ASP A 29 -17.31 -11.93 -10.89
N ALA A 30 -18.08 -12.44 -11.85
CA ALA A 30 -18.35 -11.72 -13.12
C ALA A 30 -18.99 -10.33 -12.94
N ASP A 31 -19.74 -10.14 -11.85
CA ASP A 31 -20.42 -8.88 -11.51
C ASP A 31 -19.52 -7.92 -10.71
N ASP A 32 -18.36 -8.38 -10.23
CA ASP A 32 -17.44 -7.54 -9.47
C ASP A 32 -16.64 -6.59 -10.35
N SER A 33 -16.16 -5.53 -9.71
CA SER A 33 -15.22 -4.61 -10.35
C SER A 33 -13.79 -5.17 -10.31
N MET A 34 -13.07 -4.98 -11.40
CA MET A 34 -11.65 -5.26 -11.48
C MET A 34 -10.89 -4.42 -10.45
N HIS A 35 -10.07 -5.05 -9.59
CA HIS A 35 -9.32 -4.36 -8.55
C HIS A 35 -7.87 -4.83 -8.49
N HIS A 36 -6.97 -3.92 -8.11
CA HIS A 36 -5.55 -4.19 -8.00
C HIS A 36 -5.24 -4.99 -6.72
N VAL A 37 -4.47 -6.07 -6.83
CA VAL A 37 -4.12 -6.94 -5.70
C VAL A 37 -2.64 -6.95 -5.35
N GLY A 38 -1.79 -6.39 -6.19
CA GLY A 38 -0.36 -6.29 -5.93
C GLY A 38 0.47 -6.50 -7.19
N SER A 39 1.77 -6.77 -6.97
CA SER A 39 2.74 -6.91 -8.05
C SER A 39 3.53 -8.21 -7.96
N VAL A 40 3.95 -8.77 -9.09
CA VAL A 40 4.88 -9.91 -9.15
C VAL A 40 6.10 -9.58 -10.02
N ALA A 41 7.26 -10.14 -9.66
CA ALA A 41 8.45 -10.12 -10.49
C ALA A 41 8.42 -11.33 -11.44
N ALA A 42 8.56 -11.10 -12.75
CA ALA A 42 8.61 -12.16 -13.75
C ALA A 42 9.29 -11.68 -15.04
N ALA A 43 10.02 -12.55 -15.73
CA ALA A 43 10.72 -12.19 -16.96
C ALA A 43 9.79 -12.08 -18.17
N SER A 44 8.57 -12.63 -18.08
CA SER A 44 7.59 -12.62 -19.16
C SER A 44 6.15 -12.59 -18.63
N ALA A 45 5.20 -12.23 -19.50
CA ALA A 45 3.78 -12.27 -19.19
C ALA A 45 3.30 -13.67 -18.79
N THR A 46 3.84 -14.72 -19.40
CA THR A 46 3.50 -16.11 -19.07
C THR A 46 3.92 -16.47 -17.66
N GLU A 47 5.17 -16.16 -17.28
CA GLU A 47 5.64 -16.37 -15.90
C GLU A 47 4.85 -15.51 -14.91
N ALA A 48 4.55 -14.26 -15.27
CA ALA A 48 3.73 -13.38 -14.44
C ALA A 48 2.33 -13.98 -14.20
N HIS A 49 1.70 -14.51 -15.25
CA HIS A 49 0.42 -15.21 -15.17
C HIS A 49 0.49 -16.43 -14.25
N GLU A 50 1.53 -17.27 -14.38
CA GLU A 50 1.72 -18.44 -13.51
C GLU A 50 1.88 -18.03 -12.04
N HIS A 51 2.70 -17.01 -11.77
CA HIS A 51 2.93 -16.49 -10.42
C HIS A 51 1.64 -15.91 -9.84
N ALA A 52 0.95 -15.06 -10.62
CA ALA A 52 -0.27 -14.39 -10.21
C ALA A 52 -1.42 -15.38 -9.98
N SER A 53 -1.56 -16.39 -10.84
CA SER A 53 -2.60 -17.42 -10.68
C SER A 53 -2.43 -18.21 -9.37
N ARG A 54 -1.19 -18.50 -8.97
CA ARG A 54 -0.89 -19.20 -7.72
C ARG A 54 -1.11 -18.34 -6.47
N LEU A 55 -0.85 -17.04 -6.57
CA LEU A 55 -0.91 -16.12 -5.43
C LEU A 55 -2.30 -15.50 -5.23
N PHE A 56 -3.00 -15.20 -6.32
CA PHE A 56 -4.20 -14.37 -6.32
C PHE A 56 -5.38 -14.96 -7.10
N GLY A 57 -5.14 -15.90 -8.02
CA GLY A 57 -6.14 -16.35 -9.00
C GLY A 57 -6.81 -17.69 -8.70
N TRP A 58 -6.72 -18.23 -7.49
CA TRP A 58 -7.23 -19.58 -7.19
C TRP A 58 -8.75 -19.75 -7.40
N ASP A 59 -9.51 -18.66 -7.24
CA ASP A 59 -10.96 -18.62 -7.43
C ASP A 59 -11.42 -17.38 -8.23
N ALA A 60 -10.51 -16.70 -8.94
CA ALA A 60 -10.83 -15.49 -9.66
C ALA A 60 -11.43 -15.79 -11.04
N ALA A 61 -12.56 -15.16 -11.38
CA ALA A 61 -13.16 -15.23 -12.70
C ALA A 61 -12.27 -14.63 -13.79
N ASP A 62 -11.60 -13.51 -13.50
CA ASP A 62 -10.67 -12.88 -14.45
C ASP A 62 -9.39 -12.38 -13.77
N LEU A 63 -8.29 -12.44 -14.51
CA LEU A 63 -6.97 -11.96 -14.10
C LEU A 63 -6.35 -11.13 -15.21
N TRP A 64 -6.02 -9.88 -14.91
CA TRP A 64 -5.33 -8.96 -15.83
C TRP A 64 -3.92 -8.64 -15.35
N LEU A 65 -3.02 -8.48 -16.31
CA LEU A 65 -1.59 -8.23 -16.11
C LEU A 65 -1.19 -6.96 -16.82
N CYS A 66 -0.44 -6.09 -16.15
CA CYS A 66 0.13 -4.90 -16.76
C CYS A 66 1.63 -4.81 -16.39
N PRO A 67 2.55 -4.66 -17.36
CA PRO A 67 3.93 -4.32 -17.03
C PRO A 67 3.97 -3.05 -16.18
N ALA A 68 4.68 -3.06 -15.06
CA ALA A 68 4.73 -1.92 -14.15
C ALA A 68 5.34 -0.67 -14.80
N GLU A 69 6.19 -0.85 -15.81
CA GLU A 69 6.75 0.24 -16.64
C GLU A 69 5.70 0.96 -17.49
N ALA A 70 4.58 0.30 -17.81
CA ALA A 70 3.47 0.89 -18.54
C ALA A 70 2.49 1.64 -17.61
N VAL A 71 2.70 1.60 -16.29
CA VAL A 71 1.85 2.25 -15.30
C VAL A 71 2.42 3.62 -14.88
N GLU A 72 1.72 4.67 -15.30
CA GLU A 72 1.99 6.04 -14.91
C GLU A 72 1.42 6.33 -13.50
N ARG A 73 2.26 6.76 -12.57
CA ARG A 73 1.87 7.01 -11.17
C ARG A 73 1.93 8.49 -10.83
N TYR A 74 0.89 8.98 -10.16
CA TYR A 74 0.77 10.36 -9.69
C TYR A 74 0.34 10.40 -8.22
N SER A 75 1.03 11.20 -7.40
CA SER A 75 0.76 11.30 -5.96
C SER A 75 0.62 12.76 -5.52
N THR A 76 -0.28 13.02 -4.56
CA THR A 76 -0.38 14.32 -3.87
C THR A 76 0.74 14.53 -2.86
N ARG A 77 1.38 13.45 -2.43
CA ARG A 77 2.58 13.45 -1.60
C ARG A 77 3.77 13.36 -2.55
N GLY A 78 4.50 14.46 -2.72
CA GLY A 78 5.74 14.45 -3.49
C GLY A 78 6.73 13.51 -2.82
N LEU A 79 7.23 12.52 -3.54
CA LEU A 79 8.35 11.71 -3.08
C LEU A 79 9.59 12.59 -3.23
N THR A 80 10.03 13.24 -2.14
CA THR A 80 11.31 13.94 -2.14
C THR A 80 12.38 12.88 -2.35
N ASN A 81 13.09 12.90 -3.49
CA ASN A 81 14.26 12.06 -3.72
C ASN A 81 15.38 12.46 -2.75
N ALA A 82 15.23 12.09 -1.48
CA ALA A 82 16.31 12.12 -0.50
C ALA A 82 17.12 10.83 -0.69
N VAL A 83 17.80 10.74 -1.82
CA VAL A 83 19.04 9.96 -1.91
C VAL A 83 20.15 10.96 -1.60
N ASP A 84 20.16 11.45 -0.36
CA ASP A 84 21.33 12.15 0.15
C ASP A 84 22.19 11.10 0.85
N ASP A 85 23.43 11.11 0.40
CA ASP A 85 24.56 10.33 0.86
C ASP A 85 24.54 10.18 2.40
N ARG A 86 24.57 8.94 2.90
CA ARG A 86 24.79 8.70 4.33
C ARG A 86 26.25 9.03 4.64
N THR A 87 26.54 10.32 4.76
CA THR A 87 27.63 10.84 5.58
C THR A 87 27.02 11.24 6.93
N ASP A 88 27.58 10.67 7.99
CA ASP A 88 27.16 10.75 9.38
C ASP A 88 26.92 12.19 9.89
N GLU A 89 25.80 12.44 10.60
CA GLU A 89 25.78 12.98 11.97
C GLU A 89 24.36 13.16 12.53
N ALA A 90 24.25 13.00 13.85
CA ALA A 90 23.01 12.95 14.62
C ALA A 90 22.22 14.27 14.69
N GLY A 91 20.89 14.17 14.71
CA GLY A 91 20.00 15.29 15.04
C GLY A 91 18.54 14.85 15.23
N VAL A 92 18.15 14.61 16.49
CA VAL A 92 16.80 14.23 16.92
C VAL A 92 15.89 15.46 16.96
N ALA A 93 14.65 15.34 16.45
CA ALA A 93 13.51 16.01 17.07
C ALA A 93 12.21 15.24 16.77
N ASN A 94 11.60 14.75 17.84
CA ASN A 94 10.32 14.07 17.91
C ASN A 94 9.16 15.00 17.56
N ASP A 95 8.11 14.47 16.94
CA ASP A 95 6.75 14.92 17.21
C ASP A 95 5.80 13.71 17.15
N ALA A 96 5.79 12.97 18.26
CA ALA A 96 4.78 11.95 18.53
C ALA A 96 3.57 12.68 19.12
N ASP A 97 2.56 12.90 18.29
CA ASP A 97 1.24 13.40 18.70
C ASP A 97 0.55 12.32 19.58
N GLU A 98 0.91 12.33 20.86
CA GLU A 98 0.29 11.57 21.92
C GLU A 98 -1.11 12.14 22.18
N LYS A 99 -2.14 11.50 21.63
CA LYS A 99 -3.53 11.79 22.00
C LYS A 99 -3.76 11.38 23.46
N PRO A 100 -4.18 12.28 24.37
CA PRO A 100 -4.47 11.92 25.76
C PRO A 100 -5.73 11.05 25.81
N ARG A 101 -5.62 9.84 26.38
CA ARG A 101 -6.78 9.00 26.73
C ARG A 101 -7.45 9.58 27.97
N ILE A 102 -8.55 10.28 27.74
CA ILE A 102 -9.53 10.64 28.76
C ILE A 102 -10.60 9.55 28.76
N ASP A 103 -10.46 8.58 29.65
CA ASP A 103 -11.57 7.72 30.06
C ASP A 103 -12.01 8.19 31.45
N GLU A 104 -13.10 8.97 31.46
CA GLU A 104 -13.75 9.52 32.64
C GLU A 104 -14.27 8.39 33.53
N ALA A 105 -13.72 8.29 34.74
CA ALA A 105 -14.24 7.45 35.80
C ALA A 105 -15.55 8.05 36.35
N THR A 106 -16.68 7.38 36.12
CA THR A 106 -17.88 7.57 36.93
C THR A 106 -17.85 6.58 38.11
N ASP A 107 -17.51 7.16 39.25
CA ASP A 107 -17.86 6.85 40.65
C ASP A 107 -18.99 5.79 40.84
N GLY A 108 -18.73 4.68 41.55
CA GLY A 108 -19.22 4.43 42.93
C GLY A 108 -20.64 3.82 42.95
N ASN A 109 -21.00 2.70 43.59
CA ASN A 109 -20.72 2.15 44.92
C ASN A 109 -21.39 0.73 45.00
N PRO A 110 -21.10 -0.15 45.99
CA PRO A 110 -21.28 -1.60 45.93
C PRO A 110 -22.60 -2.10 46.53
N GLU A 111 -22.98 -3.34 46.21
CA GLU A 111 -23.84 -4.13 47.09
C GLU A 111 -23.40 -5.59 47.15
N VAL A 112 -23.47 -6.08 48.39
CA VAL A 112 -23.11 -7.39 48.93
C VAL A 112 -24.13 -8.47 48.57
N ARG A 113 -23.70 -9.75 48.43
CA ARG A 113 -24.18 -10.91 49.23
C ARG A 113 -23.78 -12.29 48.69
N ASP A 114 -23.16 -13.05 49.58
CA ASP A 114 -23.24 -14.49 49.91
C ASP A 114 -23.49 -15.57 48.84
N ALA A 115 -22.62 -16.58 48.83
CA ALA A 115 -22.96 -18.01 48.75
C ALA A 115 -21.85 -18.87 49.38
#